data_AF-A0AA43CM56-F1
#
_entry.id   AF-A0AA43CM56-F1
#
_cell.length_a   1.000
_cell.length_b   1.000
_cell.length_c   1.000
_cell.angle_alpha   90.00
_cell.angle_beta   90.00
_cell.angle_gamma   90.00
#
_symmetry.space_group_name_H-M   'P 1'
#
loop_
_entity.id
_entity.type
_entity.pdbx_description
1 polymer ?
#
loop_
_entity_poly.entity_id
_entity_poly.type
_entity_poly.pdbx_seq_one_letter_code
_entity_poly.pdbx_strand_id
1 'polypeptide(L)' 'MYSKTPVLTFAALLVAGMTLAACDQDEQGRLLSYEKGTYLGEPDTPLTEEQVNELRHRAMQQAGG' A
#
# COMPACT_ATOMS: atom_id res chain seq x y z
N MET A 1 35.95 9.79 30.56
CA MET A 1 35.09 10.48 29.57
C MET A 1 34.89 9.55 28.39
N TYR A 2 33.70 8.98 28.23
CA TYR A 2 33.40 8.16 27.04
C TYR A 2 33.36 9.08 25.82
N SER A 3 34.09 8.74 24.76
CA SER A 3 34.04 9.50 23.51
C SER A 3 32.62 9.41 22.95
N LYS A 4 31.98 10.56 22.71
CA LYS A 4 30.59 10.63 22.22
C LYS A 4 30.50 10.35 20.72
N THR A 5 31.61 10.45 20.00
CA THR A 5 31.73 10.24 18.56
C THR A 5 31.26 8.85 18.09
N PRO A 6 31.73 7.73 18.68
CA PRO A 6 31.28 6.40 18.30
C PRO A 6 29.77 6.18 18.58
N VAL A 7 29.25 6.80 19.64
CA VAL A 7 27.83 6.70 20.00
C VAL A 7 26.97 7.41 18.96
N LEU A 8 27.38 8.61 18.52
CA LEU A 8 26.67 9.37 17.49
C LEU A 8 26.71 8.68 16.12
N THR A 9 27.85 8.11 15.73
CA THR A 9 27.95 7.36 14.47
C THR A 9 27.06 6.12 14.47
N PHE A 10 26.99 5.41 15.60
CA PHE A 10 26.16 4.22 15.71
C PHE A 10 24.67 4.57 15.67
N ALA A 11 24.26 5.64 16.35
CA ALA A 11 22.89 6.14 16.29
C ALA A 11 22.49 6.55 14.87
N ALA A 12 23.37 7.24 14.14
CA ALA A 12 23.12 7.63 12.75
C ALA A 12 22.93 6.42 11.83
N LEU A 13 23.75 5.38 11.99
CA LEU A 13 23.62 4.14 11.21
C LEU A 13 22.31 3.39 11.53
N LEU A 14 21.90 3.35 12.79
CA LEU A 14 20.62 2.74 13.19
C LEU A 14 19.44 3.47 12.57
N VAL A 15 19.42 4.80 12.65
CA VAL A 15 18.34 5.60 12.05
C VAL A 15 18.27 5.38 10.53
N ALA A 16 19.42 5.43 9.84
CA ALA A 16 19.48 5.17 8.41
C ALA A 16 18.97 3.76 8.05
N GLY A 17 19.38 2.73 8.81
CA GLY A 17 18.91 1.36 8.62
C GLY A 17 17.40 1.22 8.78
N MET A 18 16.81 1.85 9.81
CA MET A 18 15.36 1.81 10.03
C MET A 18 14.57 2.52 8.93
N THR A 19 15.07 3.65 8.40
CA THR A 19 14.39 4.36 7.31
C THR A 19 14.41 3.59 5.98
N LEU A 20 15.45 2.78 5.75
CA LEU A 20 15.55 1.92 4.58
C LEU A 20 14.69 0.66 4.71
N ALA A 21 14.55 0.14 5.93
CA ALA A 21 13.67 -0.99 6.22
C ALA A 21 12.19 -0.67 5.97
N ALA A 22 11.76 0.58 6.12
CA ALA A 22 10.40 1.03 5.79
C ALA A 22 10.08 1.02 4.28
N CYS A 23 11.05 0.72 3.41
CA CYS A 23 10.84 0.49 1.98
C CYS A 23 10.67 -1.00 1.65
N ASP A 24 10.22 -1.82 2.60
CA ASP A 24 9.90 -3.22 2.33
C ASP A 24 8.74 -3.31 1.33
N GLN A 25 8.88 -4.20 0.36
CA GLN A 25 7.88 -4.46 -0.67
C GLN A 25 6.72 -5.31 -0.12
N ASP A 26 7.01 -6.18 0.83
CA ASP A 26 6.04 -7.09 1.43
C ASP A 26 5.07 -6.35 2.36
N GLU A 27 5.47 -5.20 2.90
CA GLU A 27 4.64 -4.33 3.76
C GLU A 27 3.68 -3.40 2.98
N GLN A 28 3.76 -3.35 1.65
CA GLN A 28 2.94 -2.44 0.83
C GLN A 28 1.51 -2.93 0.57
N GLY A 29 1.14 -4.11 1.08
CA GLY A 29 -0.19 -4.70 0.93
C GLY A 29 -0.59 -4.93 -0.53
N ARG A 30 0.40 -4.98 -1.44
CA ARG A 30 0.18 -5.08 -2.88
C ARG A 30 0.95 -6.26 -3.42
N LEU A 31 0.24 -7.13 -4.11
CA LEU A 31 0.84 -8.26 -4.78
C LEU A 31 1.74 -7.79 -5.93
N LEU A 32 2.99 -8.27 -5.93
CA LEU A 32 3.99 -7.98 -6.98
C LEU A 32 4.20 -9.16 -7.95
N SER A 33 3.58 -10.31 -7.68
CA SER A 33 3.57 -11.44 -8.59
C SER A 33 2.54 -11.23 -9.70
N TYR A 34 2.91 -11.62 -10.92
CA TYR A 34 2.08 -11.50 -12.10
C TYR A 34 1.94 -12.86 -12.77
N GLU A 35 0.69 -13.27 -12.94
CA GLU A 35 0.32 -14.40 -13.77
C GLU A 35 -0.64 -13.91 -14.84
N LYS A 36 -0.26 -14.11 -16.11
CA LYS A 36 -1.01 -13.55 -17.22
C LYS A 36 -2.41 -14.16 -17.28
N GLY A 37 -3.43 -13.31 -17.16
CA GLY A 37 -4.83 -13.70 -17.24
C GLY A 37 -5.44 -14.12 -15.91
N THR A 38 -4.67 -14.12 -14.83
CA THR A 38 -5.12 -14.49 -13.49
C THR A 38 -4.97 -13.29 -12.55
N TYR A 39 -6.06 -12.88 -11.91
CA TYR A 39 -5.97 -11.96 -10.78
C TYR A 39 -5.58 -12.75 -9.54
N LEU A 40 -4.42 -12.42 -8.98
CA LEU A 40 -3.82 -13.17 -7.87
C LEU A 40 -4.08 -12.52 -6.50
N GLY A 41 -4.82 -11.41 -6.46
CA GLY A 41 -5.24 -10.77 -5.21
C GLY A 41 -6.38 -11.53 -4.54
N GLU A 42 -6.75 -11.07 -3.34
CA GLU A 42 -7.96 -11.59 -2.69
C GLU A 42 -9.21 -11.29 -3.53
N PRO A 43 -10.22 -12.17 -3.53
CA PRO A 43 -11.48 -11.89 -4.20
C PRO A 43 -12.11 -10.59 -3.69
N ASP A 44 -12.60 -9.77 -4.62
CA ASP A 44 -13.34 -8.57 -4.25
C ASP A 44 -14.63 -8.93 -3.51
N THR A 45 -15.07 -8.01 -2.64
CA THR A 45 -16.38 -8.14 -2.00
C THR A 45 -17.48 -7.93 -3.04
N PRO A 46 -18.45 -8.86 -3.19
CA PRO A 46 -19.54 -8.69 -4.14
C PRO A 46 -20.42 -7.52 -3.74
N LEU A 47 -20.93 -6.79 -4.74
CA LEU A 47 -21.86 -5.69 -4.52
C LEU A 47 -23.25 -6.22 -4.18
N THR A 48 -23.92 -5.53 -3.27
CA THR A 48 -25.37 -5.66 -3.04
C THR A 48 -26.15 -4.99 -4.15
N GLU A 49 -27.41 -5.38 -4.36
CA GLU A 49 -28.27 -4.77 -5.38
C GLU A 49 -28.46 -3.27 -5.15
N GLU A 50 -28.54 -2.85 -3.89
CA GLU A 50 -28.63 -1.44 -3.50
C GLU A 50 -27.39 -0.65 -3.93
N GLN A 51 -26.19 -1.20 -3.71
CA GLN A 51 -24.94 -0.58 -4.13
C GLN A 51 -24.83 -0.50 -5.66
N VAL A 52 -25.28 -1.54 -6.38
CA VAL A 52 -25.33 -1.51 -7.85
C VAL A 52 -26.27 -0.41 -8.34
N ASN A 53 -27.45 -0.27 -7.73
CA ASN A 53 -28.40 0.79 -8.10
C ASN A 53 -27.81 2.20 -7.87
N GLU A 54 -27.16 2.42 -6.73
CA GLU A 54 -26.48 3.69 -6.44
C GLU A 54 -25.38 4.00 -7.46
N LEU A 55 -24.59 3.01 -7.86
CA LEU A 55 -23.57 3.16 -8.89
C LEU A 55 -24.17 3.57 -10.24
N ARG A 56 -25.29 2.95 -10.66
CA ARG A 56 -26.00 3.33 -11.89
C ARG A 56 -26.47 4.78 -11.83
N HIS A 57 -27.08 5.18 -10.72
CA HIS A 57 -27.56 6.55 -10.52
C HIS A 57 -26.42 7.58 -10.57
N ARG A 58 -25.25 7.26 -9.98
CA ARG A 58 -24.05 8.12 -10.07
C ARG A 58 -23.52 8.21 -11.50
N ALA A 59 -23.43 7.10 -12.22
CA ALA A 59 -22.96 7.08 -13.60
C ALA A 59 -23.82 7.96 -14.52
N MET A 60 -25.16 7.93 -14.35
CA MET A 60 -26.07 8.77 -15.11
C MET A 60 -25.84 10.27 -14.87
N GLN A 61 -25.54 10.67 -13.64
CA GLN A 61 -25.24 12.07 -13.31
C GLN A 61 -23.88 12.52 -13.83
N GLN A 62 -22.89 11.61 -13.83
CA GLN A 62 -21.53 11.88 -14.31
C GLN A 62 -21.43 11.93 -15.84
N ALA A 63 -22.37 11.31 -16.55
CA ALA A 63 -22.40 11.30 -18.02
C ALA A 63 -22.75 12.66 -18.64
N GLY A 64 -23.06 13.69 -17.84
CA GLY A 64 -23.47 15.01 -18.32
C GLY A 64 -24.84 14.92 -19.01
N GLY A 65 -25.89 14.87 -18.20
CA GLY A 65 -27.28 14.87 -18.68
C GLY A 65 -27.64 16.09 -19.52
#